data_AF-A0A2N1Q5X0-F1
#
_entry.id   AF-A0A2N1Q5X0-F1
#
_cell.length_a   1.000
_cell.length_b   1.000
_cell.length_c   1.000
_cell.angle_alpha   90.00
_cell.angle_beta   90.00
_cell.angle_gamma   90.00
#
_symmetry.space_group_name_H-M   'P 1'
#
loop_
_entity.id
_entity.type
_entity.pdbx_description
1 polymer ?
#
loop_
_entity_poly.entity_id
_entity_poly.type
_entity_poly.pdbx_seq_one_letter_code
_entity_poly.pdbx_strand_id
1 'polypeptide(L)' 'IILVTTKLIELAPNIISELKLTQPRKLIVEIPDRHGNAKIGEAIDHYVSEAIGIKLGGN' A
#
# COMPACT_ATOMS: atom_id res chain seq x y z
N ILE A 1 5.94 8.68 -12.99
CA ILE A 1 5.32 8.46 -11.65
C ILE A 1 3.90 7.99 -11.90
N ILE A 2 3.46 6.93 -11.22
CA ILE A 2 2.10 6.40 -11.32
C ILE A 2 1.48 6.50 -9.92
N LEU A 3 0.36 7.20 -9.80
CA LEU A 3 -0.40 7.32 -8.56
C LEU A 3 -1.56 6.33 -8.60
N VAL A 4 -1.71 5.52 -7.56
CA VAL A 4 -2.72 4.45 -7.49
C VAL A 4 -3.49 4.64 -6.18
N THR A 5 -4.82 4.59 -6.22
CA THR A 5 -5.60 4.76 -5.00
C THR A 5 -5.60 3.51 -4.14
N THR A 6 -5.74 3.65 -2.82
CA THR A 6 -5.78 2.53 -1.87
C THR A 6 -6.82 1.47 -2.26
N LYS A 7 -8.06 1.87 -2.60
CA LYS A 7 -9.10 0.93 -3.04
C LYS A 7 -8.72 0.14 -4.28
N LEU A 8 -7.97 0.74 -5.21
CA LEU A 8 -7.52 0.05 -6.41
C LEU A 8 -6.41 -0.98 -6.09
N ILE A 9 -5.54 -0.67 -5.13
CA ILE A 9 -4.50 -1.59 -4.68
C ILE A 9 -5.12 -2.80 -3.97
N GLU A 10 -6.15 -2.59 -3.16
CA GLU A 10 -6.89 -3.66 -2.46
C GLU A 10 -7.53 -4.67 -3.42
N LEU A 11 -7.90 -4.25 -4.64
CA LEU A 11 -8.48 -5.16 -5.65
C LEU A 11 -7.44 -6.12 -6.26
N ALA A 12 -6.16 -5.76 -6.24
CA ALA A 12 -5.10 -6.53 -6.91
C ALA A 12 -3.72 -6.40 -6.21
N PRO A 13 -3.62 -6.73 -4.91
CA PRO A 13 -2.40 -6.47 -4.13
C PRO A 13 -1.16 -7.19 -4.68
N ASN A 14 -1.32 -8.44 -5.13
CA ASN A 14 -0.22 -9.24 -5.69
C ASN A 14 0.36 -8.61 -6.96
N ILE A 15 -0.50 -8.12 -7.85
CA ILE A 15 -0.10 -7.50 -9.12
C ILE A 15 0.62 -6.18 -8.84
N ILE A 16 0.08 -5.36 -7.93
CA ILE A 16 0.70 -4.08 -7.58
C ILE A 16 2.07 -4.31 -6.93
N SER A 17 2.20 -5.30 -6.05
CA SER A 17 3.48 -5.68 -5.44
C SER A 17 4.50 -6.14 -6.50
N GLU A 18 4.09 -6.99 -7.44
CA GLU A 18 4.95 -7.41 -8.55
C GLU A 18 5.40 -6.22 -9.42
N LEU A 19 4.49 -5.31 -9.74
CA LEU A 19 4.82 -4.10 -10.51
C LEU A 19 5.78 -3.18 -9.77
N LYS A 20 5.63 -3.02 -8.45
CA LYS A 20 6.56 -2.25 -7.60
C LYS A 20 7.96 -2.87 -7.60
N LEU A 21 8.07 -4.21 -7.64
CA LEU A 21 9.35 -4.94 -7.63
C LEU A 21 10.04 -4.99 -8.99
N THR A 22 9.28 -5.15 -10.07
CA THR A 22 9.82 -5.48 -11.41
C THR A 22 10.02 -4.27 -12.31
N GLN A 23 9.51 -3.08 -11.96
CA GLN A 23 9.56 -1.88 -12.79
C GLN A 23 10.57 -0.83 -12.25
N PRO A 24 11.89 -0.99 -12.47
CA PRO A 24 12.91 -0.17 -11.82
C PRO A 24 12.91 1.31 -12.22
N ARG A 25 12.24 1.68 -13.32
CA ARG A 25 12.16 3.09 -13.79
C ARG A 25 10.87 3.80 -13.39
N LYS A 26 9.85 3.08 -12.94
CA LYS A 26 8.52 3.65 -12.64
C LYS A 26 8.33 3.71 -11.13
N LEU A 27 8.24 4.92 -10.59
CA LEU A 27 7.80 5.11 -9.21
C LEU A 27 6.28 4.94 -9.14
N ILE A 28 5.82 3.88 -8.48
CA ILE A 28 4.40 3.60 -8.20
C ILE A 28 4.13 4.02 -6.75
N VAL A 29 3.24 4.98 -6.56
CA VAL A 29 2.92 5.57 -5.24
C VAL A 29 1.45 5.34 -4.94
N GLU A 30 1.19 4.86 -3.74
CA GLU A 30 -0.16 4.76 -3.20
C GLU A 30 -0.64 6.13 -2.71
N ILE A 31 -1.86 6.50 -3.07
CA ILE A 31 -2.53 7.72 -2.60
C ILE A 31 -3.90 7.35 -2.01
N PRO A 32 -4.40 8.09 -1.01
CA PRO A 32 -5.73 7.81 -0.46
C PRO A 32 -6.84 8.17 -1.46
N ASP A 33 -7.94 7.41 -1.45
CA ASP A 33 -9.15 7.74 -2.21
C ASP A 33 -9.81 9.03 -1.71
N ARG A 34 -10.47 9.76 -2.62
CA ARG A 34 -11.15 11.04 -2.33
C ARG A 34 -12.34 10.91 -1.36
N HIS A 35 -12.96 9.74 -1.32
CA HIS A 35 -14.00 9.43 -0.34
C HIS A 35 -13.30 8.93 0.92
N GLY A 36 -12.94 9.88 1.78
CA GLY A 36 -12.08 9.64 2.93
C GLY A 36 -12.53 8.45 3.77
N ASN A 37 -11.60 7.54 4.03
CA ASN A 37 -11.53 6.91 5.33
C ASN A 37 -10.12 7.15 5.87
N ALA A 38 -10.07 7.91 6.96
CA ALA A 38 -8.87 8.40 7.63
C ALA A 38 -8.15 7.26 8.38
N LYS A 39 -7.61 6.29 7.64
CA LYS A 39 -6.86 5.15 8.19
C LYS A 39 -5.51 4.93 7.50
N ILE A 40 -4.89 6.02 7.01
CA ILE A 40 -3.54 5.98 6.41
C ILE A 40 -2.53 5.33 7.37
N GLY A 41 -2.66 5.59 8.68
CA GLY A 41 -1.81 4.95 9.70
C GLY A 41 -1.97 3.43 9.75
N GLU A 42 -3.21 2.92 9.76
CA GLU A 42 -3.48 1.48 9.80
C GLU A 42 -2.98 0.75 8.55
N ALA A 43 -3.04 1.39 7.38
CA ALA A 43 -2.56 0.80 6.12
C ALA A 43 -1.04 0.63 6.09
N ILE A 44 -0.28 1.61 6.61
CA ILE A 44 1.18 1.53 6.73
C ILE A 44 1.56 0.45 7.74
N ASP A 45 0.91 0.44 8.91
CA ASP A 45 1.18 -0.54 9.96
C ASP A 45 0.88 -1.97 9.48
N HIS A 46 -0.21 -2.16 8.74
CA HIS A 46 -0.56 -3.44 8.14
C HIS A 46 0.47 -3.85 7.07
N TYR A 47 0.84 -2.96 6.15
CA TYR A 47 1.83 -3.24 5.12
C TYR A 47 3.19 -3.64 5.70
N VAL A 48 3.66 -2.90 6.70
CA VAL A 48 4.92 -3.20 7.40
C VAL A 48 4.80 -4.52 8.12
N SER A 49 3.70 -4.75 8.86
CA SER A 49 3.46 -6.00 9.58
C SER A 49 3.45 -7.23 8.66
N GLU A 50 2.80 -7.16 7.49
CA GLU A 50 2.77 -8.25 6.52
C GLU A 50 4.14 -8.49 5.88
N ALA A 51 4.90 -7.43 5.60
CA ALA A 51 6.22 -7.53 4.97
C ALA A 51 7.29 -8.11 5.91
N ILE A 52 7.19 -7.85 7.23
CA ILE A 52 8.19 -8.29 8.23
C ILE A 52 7.70 -9.45 9.12
N GLY A 53 6.40 -9.77 9.10
CA GLY A 53 5.78 -10.81 9.92
C GLY A 53 5.55 -10.43 11.39
N ILE A 54 5.53 -9.14 11.73
CA ILE A 54 5.40 -8.65 13.11
C ILE A 54 4.26 -7.62 13.20
N LYS A 55 3.23 -7.92 14.00
CA LYS A 55 2.18 -6.94 14.30
C LYS A 55 2.76 -5.82 15.15
N LEU A 56 2.74 -4.58 14.63
CA LEU A 56 3.00 -3.39 15.42
C LEU A 56 1.79 -3.15 16.34
N GLY A 57 1.81 -3.81 17.50
CA GLY A 57 0.82 -3.61 18.55
C GLY A 57 1.11 -2.31 19.29
N GLY A 58 0.20 -1.36 19.18
CA GLY A 58 0.20 -0.13 19.98
C GLY A 58 -0.03 -0.43 21.46
N ASN A 59 0.78 0.22 22.29
CA ASN A 59 0.33 0.93 23.48
C ASN A 59 0.42 2.42 23.19
#